data_AF-A0A954T9S0-F1
#
_entry.id   AF-A0A954T9S0-F1
#
_cell.length_a   1.000
_cell.length_b   1.000
_cell.length_c   1.000
_cell.angle_alpha   90.00
_cell.angle_beta   90.00
_cell.angle_gamma   90.00
#
_symmetry.space_group_name_H-M   'P 1'
#
loop_
_entity.id
_entity.type
_entity.pdbx_description
1 polymer ?
#
loop_
_entity_poly.entity_id
_entity_poly.type
_entity_poly.pdbx_seq_one_letter_code
_entity_poly.pdbx_strand_id
1 'polypeptide(L)'
;MSRNDEQIVPGLVLSASGEAAVDASLTEALLDLSLALEEKTGLPVDMQHVLAALVLAARSGQISREDVPAATDPDTIQVLKPLVQFVFRQHGGKVGQDD
;
A
#
# COMPACT_ATOMS: atom_id res chain seq x y z
N MET A 1 -23.63 -9.44 -0.74
CA MET A 1 -22.81 -8.22 -0.70
C MET A 1 -22.69 -7.82 0.76
N SER A 2 -21.63 -8.25 1.43
CA SER A 2 -21.42 -7.93 2.84
C SER A 2 -21.22 -6.43 2.98
N ARG A 3 -21.94 -5.81 3.91
CA ARG A 3 -22.18 -4.37 4.01
C ARG A 3 -20.98 -3.56 4.52
N ASN A 4 -19.76 -4.07 4.41
CA ASN A 4 -18.65 -3.61 5.24
C ASN A 4 -17.27 -3.71 4.56
N ASP A 5 -17.24 -3.91 3.26
CA ASP A 5 -16.00 -3.90 2.47
C ASP A 5 -15.72 -2.44 2.04
N GLU A 6 -14.56 -1.91 2.42
CA GLU A 6 -14.12 -0.55 2.11
C GLU A 6 -13.24 -0.56 0.85
N GLN A 7 -13.68 0.12 -0.21
CA GLN A 7 -12.82 0.38 -1.35
C GLN A 7 -11.75 1.42 -0.98
N ILE A 8 -10.49 1.01 -1.11
CA ILE A 8 -9.31 1.84 -0.80
C ILE A 8 -8.90 2.63 -2.04
N VAL A 9 -8.72 1.92 -3.16
CA VAL A 9 -8.51 2.44 -4.52
C VAL A 9 -9.20 1.49 -5.50
N PRO A 10 -9.39 1.85 -6.79
CA PRO A 10 -9.95 0.92 -7.76
C PRO A 10 -9.13 -0.38 -7.82
N GLY A 11 -9.80 -1.53 -7.67
CA GLY A 11 -9.14 -2.83 -7.63
C GLY A 11 -8.50 -3.22 -6.28
N LEU A 12 -8.63 -2.40 -5.24
CA LEU A 12 -8.24 -2.74 -3.87
C LEU A 12 -9.40 -2.55 -2.90
N VAL A 13 -9.86 -3.65 -2.32
CA VAL A 13 -10.96 -3.67 -1.37
C VAL A 13 -10.48 -4.25 -0.05
N LEU A 14 -10.80 -3.59 1.05
CA LEU A 14 -10.49 -4.05 2.40
C LEU A 14 -11.77 -4.57 3.06
N SER A 15 -11.77 -5.82 3.49
CA SER A 15 -12.89 -6.37 4.25
C SER A 15 -12.93 -5.80 5.67
N ALA A 16 -14.07 -5.95 6.34
CA ALA A 16 -14.18 -5.58 7.76
C ALA A 16 -13.31 -6.41 8.72
N SER A 17 -12.87 -7.61 8.30
CA SER A 17 -11.88 -8.42 9.01
C SER A 17 -10.44 -7.91 8.82
N GLY A 18 -10.22 -6.94 7.93
CA GLY A 18 -8.90 -6.40 7.60
C GLY A 18 -8.17 -7.16 6.49
N GLU A 19 -8.88 -8.00 5.73
CA GLU A 19 -8.31 -8.72 4.59
C GLU A 19 -8.36 -7.82 3.35
N ALA A 20 -7.20 -7.63 2.71
CA ALA A 20 -7.11 -6.86 1.47
C ALA A 20 -7.28 -7.79 0.26
N ALA A 21 -8.34 -7.58 -0.51
CA ALA A 21 -8.55 -8.20 -1.80
C ALA A 21 -8.00 -7.27 -2.90
N VAL A 22 -7.05 -7.81 -3.67
CA VAL A 22 -6.35 -7.10 -4.75
C VAL A 22 -6.79 -7.70 -6.08
N ASP A 23 -7.23 -6.86 -7.01
CA ASP A 23 -7.51 -7.26 -8.38
C ASP A 23 -6.20 -7.54 -9.13
N ALA A 24 -6.21 -8.56 -9.99
CA ALA A 24 -5.03 -8.97 -10.73
C ALA A 24 -4.42 -7.82 -11.56
N SER A 25 -5.27 -6.93 -12.10
CA SER A 25 -4.84 -5.76 -12.87
C SER A 25 -4.01 -4.75 -12.05
N LEU A 26 -4.08 -4.78 -10.72
CA LEU A 26 -3.32 -3.88 -9.84
C LEU A 26 -1.93 -4.44 -9.50
N THR A 27 -1.66 -5.72 -9.78
CA THR A 27 -0.45 -6.42 -9.34
C THR A 27 0.82 -5.75 -9.86
N GLU A 28 0.86 -5.43 -11.15
CA GLU A 28 2.03 -4.77 -11.77
C GLU A 28 2.25 -3.37 -11.18
N ALA A 29 1.18 -2.58 -11.01
CA ALA A 29 1.28 -1.25 -10.40
C ALA A 29 1.80 -1.31 -8.95
N LEU A 30 1.37 -2.29 -8.15
CA LEU A 30 1.86 -2.50 -6.79
C LEU A 30 3.32 -2.95 -6.74
N LEU A 31 3.74 -3.80 -7.69
CA LEU A 31 5.15 -4.21 -7.82
C LEU A 31 6.03 -3.01 -8.19
N ASP A 32 5.62 -2.21 -9.17
CA ASP A 32 6.33 -1.01 -9.58
C ASP A 32 6.42 0.00 -8.42
N LEU A 33 5.33 0.17 -7.66
CA LEU A 33 5.33 1.01 -6.46
C LEU A 33 6.29 0.47 -5.39
N SER A 34 6.33 -0.84 -5.20
CA SER A 34 7.23 -1.48 -4.23
C SER A 34 8.69 -1.19 -4.58
N LEU A 35 9.08 -1.38 -5.85
CA LEU A 35 10.42 -1.10 -6.35
C LEU A 35 10.79 0.38 -6.23
N ALA A 36 9.88 1.28 -6.64
CA ALA A 36 10.11 2.71 -6.55
C ALA A 36 10.29 3.17 -5.10
N LEU A 37 9.47 2.64 -4.17
CA LEU A 37 9.55 2.97 -2.75
C LEU A 37 10.78 2.35 -2.08
N GLU A 38 11.19 1.14 -2.46
CA GLU A 38 12.44 0.52 -2.02
C GLU A 38 13.64 1.42 -2.39
N GLU A 39 13.74 1.87 -3.64
CA GLU A 39 14.82 2.77 -4.07
C GLU A 39 14.85 4.07 -3.26
N LYS A 40 13.68 4.65 -2.96
CA LYS A 40 13.58 5.94 -2.25
C LYS A 40 13.72 5.83 -0.73
N THR A 41 13.48 4.66 -0.16
CA THR A 41 13.51 4.43 1.31
C THR A 41 14.78 3.71 1.76
N GLY A 42 15.40 2.91 0.88
CA GLY A 42 16.46 1.98 1.25
C GLY A 42 15.99 0.82 2.13
N LEU A 43 14.69 0.55 2.15
CA LEU A 43 14.06 -0.56 2.91
C LEU A 43 13.60 -1.65 1.93
N PRO A 44 13.54 -2.93 2.35
CA PRO A 44 13.09 -4.02 1.49
C PRO A 44 11.57 -4.00 1.30
N VAL A 45 11.06 -3.04 0.53
CA VAL A 45 9.61 -2.79 0.38
C VAL A 45 9.00 -3.87 -0.51
N ASP A 46 7.99 -4.56 0.01
CA ASP A 46 7.16 -5.49 -0.75
C ASP A 46 5.72 -4.96 -0.92
N MET A 47 4.91 -5.73 -1.67
CA MET A 47 3.51 -5.39 -1.91
C MET A 47 2.70 -5.24 -0.61
N GLN A 48 2.99 -6.00 0.45
CA GLN A 48 2.23 -5.89 1.71
C GLN A 48 2.49 -4.55 2.39
N HIS A 49 3.73 -4.06 2.37
CA HIS A 49 4.06 -2.73 2.87
C HIS A 49 3.37 -1.63 2.05
N VAL A 50 3.33 -1.78 0.72
CA VAL A 50 2.63 -0.83 -0.16
C VAL A 50 1.13 -0.85 0.13
N LEU A 51 0.50 -2.02 0.25
CA LEU A 51 -0.92 -2.16 0.58
C LEU A 51 -1.24 -1.53 1.94
N ALA A 52 -0.43 -1.79 2.95
CA ALA A 52 -0.59 -1.17 4.27
C ALA A 52 -0.49 0.36 4.19
N ALA A 53 0.51 0.88 3.46
CA ALA A 53 0.67 2.32 3.25
C ALA A 53 -0.51 2.93 2.48
N LEU A 54 -1.03 2.25 1.45
CA LEU A 54 -2.22 2.68 0.69
C LEU A 54 -3.47 2.75 1.56
N VAL A 55 -3.70 1.73 2.40
CA VAL A 55 -4.82 1.73 3.36
C VAL A 55 -4.70 2.91 4.32
N LEU A 56 -3.51 3.17 4.86
CA LEU A 56 -3.27 4.31 5.75
C LEU A 56 -3.47 5.65 5.04
N ALA A 57 -2.99 5.78 3.80
CA ALA A 57 -3.15 6.98 2.98
C ALA A 57 -4.63 7.24 2.65
N ALA A 58 -5.39 6.22 2.25
CA ALA A 58 -6.81 6.33 1.92
C ALA A 58 -7.68 6.66 3.14
N ARG A 59 -7.32 6.14 4.32
CA ARG A 59 -8.01 6.45 5.58
C ARG A 59 -7.73 7.87 6.07
N SER A 60 -6.56 8.42 5.75
CA SER A 60 -6.20 9.79 6.08
C SER A 60 -6.59 10.80 4.98
N GLY A 61 -7.15 10.34 3.86
CA GLY A 61 -7.56 11.19 2.74
C GLY A 61 -6.39 11.76 1.92
N GLN A 62 -5.20 11.16 2.01
CA GLN A 62 -3.99 11.60 1.30
C GLN A 62 -3.88 11.06 -0.12
N ILE A 63 -4.70 10.06 -0.47
CA ILE A 63 -4.85 9.55 -1.84
C ILE A 63 -6.33 9.55 -2.23
N SER A 64 -6.57 9.76 -3.53
CA SER A 64 -7.89 9.61 -4.13
C SER A 64 -8.30 8.14 -4.13
N ARG A 65 -9.54 7.85 -3.74
CA ARG A 65 -10.11 6.48 -3.80
C ARG A 65 -10.59 6.11 -5.21
N GLU A 66 -10.57 7.09 -6.12
CA GLU A 66 -11.05 6.96 -7.50
C GLU A 66 -9.91 6.69 -8.48
N ASP A 67 -8.65 6.91 -8.05
CA ASP A 67 -7.47 6.77 -8.88
C ASP A 67 -6.59 5.62 -8.42
N VAL A 68 -5.98 4.95 -9.39
CA VAL A 68 -4.94 3.95 -9.13
C VAL A 68 -3.62 4.69 -8.93
N PRO A 69 -2.98 4.59 -7.75
CA PRO A 69 -1.69 5.20 -7.51
C PRO A 69 -0.63 4.58 -8.43
N ALA A 70 0.17 5.44 -9.06
CA ALA A 70 1.17 5.02 -10.03
C ALA A 70 2.58 5.28 -9.48
N ALA A 71 3.50 4.35 -9.74
CA ALA A 71 4.90 4.49 -9.34
C ALA A 71 5.63 5.66 -10.04
N THR A 72 5.13 6.07 -11.20
CA THR A 72 5.63 7.21 -11.97
C THR A 72 5.13 8.55 -11.45
N ASP A 73 4.11 8.55 -10.57
CA ASP A 73 3.59 9.77 -9.97
C ASP A 73 4.43 10.19 -8.75
N PRO A 74 5.17 11.30 -8.82
CA PRO A 74 6.02 11.75 -7.72
C PRO A 74 5.21 12.13 -6.47
N ASP A 75 3.94 12.52 -6.60
CA ASP A 75 3.09 12.87 -5.46
C ASP A 75 2.69 11.61 -4.68
N THR A 76 2.30 10.55 -5.39
CA THR A 76 2.07 9.21 -4.81
C THR A 76 3.30 8.73 -4.02
N ILE A 77 4.49 8.81 -4.59
CA ILE A 77 5.72 8.36 -3.91
C ILE A 77 6.02 9.21 -2.67
N GLN A 78 5.80 10.53 -2.73
CA GLN A 78 6.01 11.43 -1.59
C GLN A 78 5.05 11.14 -0.43
N VAL A 79 3.80 10.79 -0.72
CA VAL A 79 2.81 10.40 0.29
C VAL A 79 3.11 9.03 0.88
N LEU A 80 3.42 8.05 0.02
CA LEU A 80 3.61 6.66 0.46
C LEU A 80 4.93 6.44 1.19
N LYS A 81 6.00 7.14 0.82
CA LYS A 81 7.33 7.01 1.45
C LYS A 81 7.30 7.09 2.99
N PRO A 82 6.79 8.16 3.63
CA PRO A 82 6.74 8.25 5.09
C PRO A 82 5.81 7.20 5.72
N LEU A 83 4.76 6.78 5.01
CA LEU A 83 3.83 5.75 5.48
C LEU A 83 4.47 4.35 5.44
N VAL A 84 5.21 4.02 4.40
CA VAL A 84 5.98 2.78 4.32
C VAL A 84 7.00 2.73 5.46
N GLN A 85 7.78 3.80 5.67
CA GLN A 85 8.72 3.89 6.80
C GLN A 85 8.01 3.76 8.16
N PHE A 86 6.78 4.27 8.28
CA PHE A 86 5.97 4.10 9.47
C PHE A 86 5.52 2.65 9.66
N VAL A 87 5.02 1.98 8.61
CA VAL A 87 4.65 0.55 8.64
C VAL A 87 5.86 -0.31 9.02
N PHE A 88 7.04 -0.05 8.43
CA PHE A 88 8.28 -0.73 8.79
C PHE A 88 8.66 -0.56 10.26
N ARG A 89 8.51 0.65 10.82
CA ARG A 89 8.80 0.90 12.24
C ARG A 89 7.78 0.22 13.16
N GLN A 90 6.51 0.24 12.80
CA GLN A 90 5.43 -0.30 13.62
C GLN A 90 5.38 -1.83 13.59
N HIS A 91 5.67 -2.44 12.44
CA HIS A 91 5.72 -3.89 12.24
C HIS A 91 7.15 -4.44 12.21
N GLY A 92 8.11 -3.60 12.62
CA GLY A 92 9.46 -3.98 13.05
C GLY A 92 10.39 -4.54 11.98
N GLY A 93 10.21 -4.25 10.69
CA GLY A 93 11.00 -4.89 9.61
C GLY A 93 10.95 -6.43 9.65
N LYS A 94 9.97 -7.00 10.38
CA LYS A 94 9.81 -8.41 10.72
C LYS A 94 8.58 -8.98 10.02
N VAL A 95 8.46 -8.76 8.72
CA VAL A 95 7.56 -9.57 7.88
C VAL A 95 8.28 -10.80 7.29
N GLY A 96 9.51 -11.11 7.72
CA GLY A 96 10.28 -12.24 7.18
C GLY A 96 11.49 -12.68 8.00
N GLN A 97 11.48 -12.55 9.32
CA GLN A 97 12.49 -13.18 10.18
C GLN A 97 11.83 -13.81 11.41
N ASP A 98 11.25 -14.98 11.21
CA ASP A 98 11.22 -16.01 12.24
C ASP A 98 12.46 -16.90 12.02
N ASP A 99 13.24 -17.05 13.09
CA ASP A 99 14.44 -17.88 13.22
C ASP A 99 14.08 -19.37 13.39
#